data_AF-A0A218QNK9-F1
#
_entry.id   AF-A0A218QNK9-F1
#
_cell.length_a   1.000
_cell.length_b   1.000
_cell.length_c   1.000
_cell.angle_alpha   90.00
_cell.angle_beta   90.00
_cell.angle_gamma   90.00
#
_symmetry.space_group_name_H-M   'P 1'
#
loop_
_entity.id
_entity.type
_entity.pdbx_description
1 polymer ?
#
loop_
_entity_poly.entity_id
_entity_poly.type
_entity_poly.pdbx_seq_one_letter_code
_entity_poly.pdbx_strand_id
1 'polypeptide(L)'
;MSYCANKTKAVVKFNFSDKKEKIFESEKVPIEVIAGLADDTLKATVNYSNGFPGEQLQTFNFTIDAPSDVPQGLQTPPEIYLVSGYWDDWGTIGNYSTGYGIIKSYGGNSPPIKIGTGYSVKGTVVNVRPYECFARCELQWRWGGCKIIISSQGMKLYEETGDCPVNFKVSCDDDCPEGTMKCEIPQYPGYCCLPCETKSEIAALTALVRNINHG
;
A
#
# COMPACT_ATOMS: atom_id res chain seq x y z
N MET A 1 -9.55 15.72 -9.47
CA MET A 1 -9.15 16.56 -10.63
C MET A 1 -9.45 15.77 -11.88
N SER A 2 -10.09 16.38 -12.88
CA SER A 2 -10.45 15.71 -14.14
C SER A 2 -9.34 15.89 -15.17
N TYR A 3 -8.93 14.81 -15.83
CA TYR A 3 -7.87 14.76 -16.84
C TYR A 3 -8.43 14.28 -18.20
N CYS A 4 -7.76 14.69 -19.28
CA CYS A 4 -8.06 14.26 -20.65
C CYS A 4 -9.50 14.55 -21.12
N ALA A 5 -10.07 15.68 -20.68
CA ALA A 5 -11.36 16.13 -21.18
C ALA A 5 -11.30 16.37 -22.70
N ASN A 6 -12.32 15.91 -23.44
CA ASN A 6 -12.42 16.00 -24.90
C ASN A 6 -11.31 15.25 -25.67
N LYS A 7 -10.73 14.21 -25.08
CA LYS A 7 -9.73 13.35 -25.74
C LYS A 7 -10.34 12.00 -26.11
N THR A 8 -9.53 11.12 -26.68
CA THR A 8 -9.91 9.75 -27.07
C THR A 8 -9.33 8.71 -26.11
N LYS A 9 -8.18 9.01 -25.49
CA LYS A 9 -7.46 8.07 -24.63
C LYS A 9 -6.72 8.79 -23.50
N ALA A 10 -6.63 8.11 -22.36
CA ALA A 10 -5.80 8.48 -21.23
C ALA A 10 -4.87 7.32 -20.84
N VAL A 11 -3.65 7.66 -20.43
CA VAL A 11 -2.66 6.74 -19.88
C VAL A 11 -2.21 7.28 -18.52
N VAL A 12 -2.38 6.47 -17.49
CA VAL A 12 -1.92 6.77 -16.12
C VAL A 12 -0.74 5.88 -15.82
N LYS A 13 0.41 6.48 -15.55
CA LYS A 13 1.55 5.76 -14.97
C LYS A 13 1.63 6.06 -13.51
N PHE A 14 1.95 5.05 -12.73
CA PHE A 14 2.12 5.22 -11.31
C PHE A 14 3.12 4.22 -10.75
N ASN A 15 3.67 4.55 -9.58
CA ASN A 15 4.47 3.64 -8.77
C ASN A 15 4.20 3.88 -7.29
N PHE A 16 4.40 2.83 -6.51
CA PHE A 16 4.44 2.88 -5.05
C PHE A 16 5.91 3.00 -4.60
N SER A 17 6.17 2.88 -3.30
CA SER A 17 7.52 2.96 -2.73
C SER A 17 8.51 1.95 -3.34
N ASP A 18 8.00 0.83 -3.86
CA ASP A 18 8.76 -0.22 -4.54
C ASP A 18 9.38 0.22 -5.88
N LYS A 19 9.02 1.42 -6.36
CA LYS A 19 9.46 2.05 -7.62
C LYS A 19 9.16 1.22 -8.87
N LYS A 20 8.32 0.18 -8.77
CA LYS A 20 7.89 -0.58 -9.95
C LYS A 20 6.82 0.23 -10.67
N GLU A 21 7.16 0.74 -11.85
CA GLU A 21 6.22 1.48 -12.68
C GLU A 21 5.13 0.57 -13.22
N LYS A 22 3.89 1.03 -13.10
CA LYS A 22 2.69 0.40 -13.63
C LYS A 22 1.96 1.38 -14.55
N ILE A 23 1.25 0.83 -15.53
CA ILE A 23 0.57 1.58 -16.56
C ILE A 23 -0.89 1.14 -16.62
N PHE A 24 -1.80 2.11 -16.57
CA PHE A 24 -3.22 1.92 -16.81
C PHE A 24 -3.63 2.74 -18.03
N GLU A 25 -4.36 2.12 -18.96
CA GLU A 25 -4.84 2.78 -20.19
C GLU A 25 -6.37 2.73 -20.24
N SER A 26 -7.00 3.80 -20.71
CA SER A 26 -8.46 3.84 -20.91
C SER A 26 -8.87 4.74 -22.06
N GLU A 27 -9.85 4.28 -22.83
CA GLU A 27 -10.59 5.09 -23.82
C GLU A 27 -11.78 5.83 -23.18
N LYS A 28 -12.11 5.53 -21.92
CA LYS A 28 -13.18 6.19 -21.17
C LYS A 28 -12.65 7.47 -20.55
N VAL A 29 -12.76 8.57 -21.29
CA VAL A 29 -12.33 9.91 -20.85
C VAL A 29 -13.53 10.87 -20.74
N PRO A 30 -13.47 11.91 -19.88
CA PRO A 30 -12.37 12.26 -18.97
C PRO A 30 -12.18 11.23 -17.85
N ILE A 31 -10.97 11.14 -17.32
CA ILE A 31 -10.66 10.34 -16.13
C ILE A 31 -10.41 11.23 -14.92
N GLU A 32 -10.69 10.71 -13.74
CA GLU A 32 -10.27 11.28 -12.46
C GLU A 32 -9.30 10.31 -11.80
N VAL A 33 -8.17 10.85 -11.36
CA VAL A 33 -7.17 10.09 -10.59
C VAL A 33 -7.14 10.64 -9.18
N ILE A 34 -7.42 9.77 -8.21
CA ILE A 34 -7.32 10.07 -6.78
C ILE A 34 -6.19 9.21 -6.23
N ALA A 35 -5.19 9.86 -5.66
CA ALA A 35 -4.09 9.20 -4.98
C ALA A 35 -4.05 9.69 -3.53
N GLY A 36 -3.92 8.78 -2.57
CA GLY A 36 -3.98 9.13 -1.15
C GLY A 36 -3.76 7.93 -0.26
N LEU A 37 -4.08 8.05 1.03
CA LEU A 37 -4.00 6.93 1.96
C LEU A 37 -5.12 5.92 1.66
N ALA A 38 -4.76 4.65 1.64
CA ALA A 38 -5.70 3.55 1.73
C ALA A 38 -6.26 3.47 3.15
N ASP A 39 -7.24 2.61 3.38
CA ASP A 39 -7.72 2.29 4.74
C ASP A 39 -7.41 0.81 4.97
N ASP A 40 -6.67 0.47 6.03
CA ASP A 40 -6.43 -0.91 6.53
C ASP A 40 -5.94 -1.97 5.52
N THR A 41 -5.17 -1.59 4.48
CA THR A 41 -4.75 -2.52 3.42
C THR A 41 -3.45 -3.27 3.70
N LEU A 42 -2.55 -2.70 4.49
CA LEU A 42 -1.26 -3.28 4.84
C LEU A 42 -1.25 -3.74 6.29
N LYS A 43 -0.45 -4.77 6.59
CA LYS A 43 -0.39 -5.35 7.93
C LYS A 43 0.98 -5.91 8.28
N ALA A 44 1.35 -5.76 9.55
CA ALA A 44 2.52 -6.38 10.18
C ALA A 44 2.07 -7.12 11.43
N THR A 45 2.66 -8.29 11.69
CA THR A 45 2.29 -9.15 12.83
C THR A 45 3.44 -9.25 13.83
N VAL A 46 3.11 -9.15 15.12
CA VAL A 46 4.04 -9.38 16.24
C VAL A 46 3.54 -10.52 17.09
N ASN A 47 4.44 -11.45 17.40
CA ASN A 47 4.23 -12.47 18.44
C ASN A 47 4.95 -12.02 19.71
N TYR A 48 4.18 -11.73 20.76
CA TYR A 48 4.70 -11.39 22.07
C TYR A 48 4.55 -12.57 23.02
N SER A 49 5.59 -12.83 23.82
CA SER A 49 5.56 -13.81 24.89
C SER A 49 6.48 -13.33 26.01
N ASN A 50 5.92 -13.14 27.21
CA ASN A 50 6.71 -12.80 28.38
C ASN A 50 6.18 -13.49 29.64
N GLY A 51 7.09 -13.97 30.47
CA GLY A 51 6.81 -14.48 31.81
C GLY A 51 7.07 -13.39 32.85
N PHE A 52 6.34 -13.45 33.95
CA PHE A 52 6.44 -12.51 35.06
C PHE A 52 6.64 -13.27 36.37
N PRO A 53 7.43 -12.71 37.31
CA PRO A 53 7.76 -13.39 38.55
C PRO A 53 6.53 -13.64 39.42
N GLY A 54 6.50 -14.78 40.10
CA GLY A 54 5.28 -15.31 40.72
C GLY A 54 5.11 -15.10 42.21
N GLU A 55 6.13 -14.62 42.91
CA GLU A 55 6.19 -14.74 44.37
C GLU A 55 5.19 -13.82 45.12
N GLN A 56 4.65 -12.82 44.44
CA GLN A 56 3.72 -11.85 45.02
C GLN A 56 2.51 -11.63 44.12
N LEU A 57 1.35 -11.42 44.76
CA LEU A 57 0.12 -10.99 44.11
C LEU A 57 0.28 -9.54 43.67
N GLN A 58 0.57 -9.33 42.39
CA GLN A 58 0.80 -8.00 41.84
C GLN A 58 0.38 -7.90 40.38
N THR A 59 0.27 -6.66 39.91
CA THR A 59 0.03 -6.34 38.51
C THR A 59 1.34 -5.96 37.83
N PHE A 60 1.67 -6.65 36.76
CA PHE A 60 2.79 -6.34 35.90
C PHE A 60 2.32 -5.55 34.70
N ASN A 61 3.07 -4.50 34.36
CA ASN A 61 2.83 -3.70 33.17
C ASN A 61 3.86 -4.09 32.09
N PHE A 62 3.43 -4.09 30.84
CA PHE A 62 4.31 -4.29 29.69
C PHE A 62 3.90 -3.40 28.52
N THR A 63 4.84 -3.19 27.60
CA THR A 63 4.63 -2.45 26.36
C THR A 63 5.08 -3.33 25.20
N ILE A 64 4.28 -3.36 24.12
CA ILE A 64 4.62 -4.00 22.86
C ILE A 64 4.71 -2.91 21.82
N ASP A 65 5.89 -2.72 21.26
CA ASP A 65 6.12 -1.74 20.19
C ASP A 65 5.80 -2.34 18.83
N ALA A 66 5.44 -1.47 17.89
CA ALA A 66 5.24 -1.84 16.50
C ALA A 66 6.55 -2.43 15.93
N PRO A 67 6.45 -3.44 15.06
CA PRO A 67 7.62 -4.00 14.40
C PRO A 67 8.22 -2.99 13.40
N SER A 68 9.49 -3.18 13.04
CA SER A 68 10.28 -2.21 12.25
C SER A 68 9.76 -1.96 10.82
N ASP A 69 8.92 -2.86 10.32
CA ASP A 69 8.22 -2.77 9.03
C ASP A 69 7.00 -1.83 9.06
N VAL A 70 6.51 -1.44 10.23
CA VAL A 70 5.46 -0.42 10.35
C VAL A 70 6.07 0.97 10.12
N PRO A 71 5.69 1.69 9.05
CA PRO A 71 6.29 2.97 8.71
C PRO A 71 5.96 4.03 9.75
N GLN A 72 6.99 4.75 10.19
CA GLN A 72 6.87 5.88 11.11
C GLN A 72 6.36 7.14 10.38
N GLY A 73 5.65 8.02 11.09
CA GLY A 73 5.19 9.30 10.54
C GLY A 73 3.96 9.21 9.62
N LEU A 74 3.15 8.16 9.75
CA LEU A 74 1.87 8.07 9.06
C LEU A 74 0.95 9.22 9.51
N GLN A 75 0.26 9.85 8.56
CA GLN A 75 -0.72 10.90 8.86
C GLN A 75 -1.86 10.37 9.75
N THR A 76 -2.29 9.13 9.50
CA THR A 76 -3.19 8.38 10.38
C THR A 76 -2.36 7.29 11.06
N PRO A 77 -2.28 7.25 12.40
CA PRO A 77 -1.57 6.20 13.11
C PRO A 77 -2.12 4.82 12.74
N PRO A 78 -1.27 3.78 12.71
CA PRO A 78 -1.70 2.43 12.40
C PRO A 78 -2.70 1.94 13.46
N GLU A 79 -3.67 1.15 13.04
CA GLU A 79 -4.61 0.47 13.92
C GLU A 79 -3.98 -0.81 14.49
N ILE A 80 -4.26 -1.13 15.74
CA ILE A 80 -3.70 -2.28 16.44
C ILE A 80 -4.81 -3.28 16.70
N TYR A 81 -4.62 -4.51 16.25
CA TYR A 81 -5.57 -5.60 16.37
C TYR A 81 -5.00 -6.75 17.20
N LEU A 82 -5.77 -7.26 18.14
CA LEU A 82 -5.51 -8.53 18.82
C LEU A 82 -6.00 -9.67 17.94
N VAL A 83 -5.06 -10.46 17.43
CA VAL A 83 -5.33 -11.64 16.60
C VAL A 83 -5.54 -12.89 17.45
N SER A 84 -4.79 -13.05 18.53
CA SER A 84 -4.99 -14.12 19.52
C SER A 84 -4.23 -13.81 20.80
N GLY A 85 -4.57 -14.45 21.92
CA GLY A 85 -3.68 -14.42 23.07
C GLY A 85 -4.08 -15.28 24.26
N TYR A 86 -3.20 -15.32 25.25
CA TYR A 86 -3.30 -16.13 26.43
C TYR A 86 -2.72 -15.35 27.59
N TRP A 87 -3.54 -15.19 28.62
CA TRP A 87 -3.14 -14.68 29.93
C TRP A 87 -3.37 -15.81 30.93
N ASP A 88 -2.42 -16.02 31.82
CA ASP A 88 -2.54 -17.11 32.78
C ASP A 88 -3.67 -16.87 33.79
N ASP A 89 -3.80 -15.63 34.24
CA ASP A 89 -4.81 -15.17 35.17
C ASP A 89 -5.68 -14.10 34.51
N TRP A 90 -5.40 -12.81 34.71
CA TRP A 90 -6.17 -11.67 34.15
C TRP A 90 -5.25 -10.58 33.63
N GLY A 91 -5.80 -9.60 32.93
CA GLY A 91 -5.01 -8.49 32.42
C GLY A 91 -5.73 -7.58 31.44
N THR A 92 -4.94 -6.81 30.73
CA THR A 92 -5.39 -5.91 29.66
C THR A 92 -4.40 -5.89 28.51
N ILE A 93 -4.88 -5.52 27.33
CA ILE A 93 -4.04 -5.16 26.19
C ILE A 93 -4.74 -4.05 25.40
N GLY A 94 -4.14 -2.86 25.36
CA GLY A 94 -4.78 -1.66 24.82
C GLY A 94 -6.07 -1.34 25.59
N ASN A 95 -7.18 -1.23 24.86
CA ASN A 95 -8.51 -1.03 25.44
C ASN A 95 -9.25 -2.35 25.77
N TYR A 96 -8.63 -3.51 25.55
CA TYR A 96 -9.26 -4.81 25.74
C TYR A 96 -8.92 -5.39 27.12
N SER A 97 -9.94 -5.89 27.84
CA SER A 97 -9.76 -6.64 29.09
C SER A 97 -9.78 -8.13 28.80
N THR A 98 -8.77 -8.85 29.30
CA THR A 98 -8.47 -10.22 28.86
C THR A 98 -9.32 -11.31 29.52
N GLY A 99 -10.13 -10.97 30.53
CA GLY A 99 -10.88 -11.96 31.32
C GLY A 99 -9.95 -12.92 32.07
N TYR A 100 -10.49 -14.06 32.52
CA TYR A 100 -9.71 -15.16 33.11
C TYR A 100 -9.34 -16.20 32.04
N GLY A 101 -8.05 -16.50 31.87
CA GLY A 101 -7.55 -17.59 31.01
C GLY A 101 -7.32 -17.24 29.53
N ILE A 102 -7.59 -18.20 28.63
CA ILE A 102 -7.27 -18.10 27.19
C ILE A 102 -8.17 -17.06 26.50
N ILE A 103 -7.60 -15.97 25.96
CA ILE A 103 -8.28 -15.15 24.95
C ILE A 103 -8.17 -15.85 23.60
N LYS A 104 -9.07 -16.80 23.34
CA LYS A 104 -9.24 -17.31 22.00
C LYS A 104 -9.90 -16.22 21.16
N SER A 105 -9.12 -15.52 20.35
CA SER A 105 -9.64 -15.25 19.02
C SER A 105 -9.50 -16.57 18.26
N TYR A 106 -10.65 -17.05 17.84
CA TYR A 106 -10.87 -18.32 17.19
C TYR A 106 -9.94 -18.46 15.97
N GLY A 107 -9.23 -19.58 15.87
CA GLY A 107 -8.98 -20.14 14.55
C GLY A 107 -10.34 -20.35 13.88
N GLY A 108 -10.62 -19.62 12.80
CA GLY A 108 -11.91 -19.62 12.10
C GLY A 108 -12.37 -18.23 11.63
N ASN A 109 -13.68 -18.07 11.40
CA ASN A 109 -14.35 -16.87 10.83
C ASN A 109 -14.45 -15.65 11.78
N SER A 110 -13.75 -15.61 12.91
CA SER A 110 -13.86 -14.48 13.85
C SER A 110 -12.86 -13.37 13.48
N PRO A 111 -13.32 -12.12 13.29
CA PRO A 111 -12.41 -11.03 12.93
C PRO A 111 -11.50 -10.65 14.11
N PRO A 112 -10.25 -10.23 13.86
CA PRO A 112 -9.38 -9.67 14.89
C PRO A 112 -10.03 -8.48 15.61
N ILE A 113 -9.71 -8.31 16.88
CA ILE A 113 -10.33 -7.29 17.74
C ILE A 113 -9.48 -6.03 17.71
N LYS A 114 -10.04 -4.87 17.33
CA LYS A 114 -9.32 -3.60 17.40
C LYS A 114 -9.10 -3.21 18.85
N ILE A 115 -7.83 -3.13 19.25
CA ILE A 115 -7.42 -2.88 20.65
C ILE A 115 -6.77 -1.50 20.86
N GLY A 116 -6.46 -0.77 19.79
CA GLY A 116 -5.85 0.54 19.88
C GLY A 116 -5.41 1.12 18.55
N THR A 117 -4.64 2.21 18.62
CA THR A 117 -3.99 2.88 17.49
C THR A 117 -2.62 3.39 17.92
N GLY A 118 -1.65 3.45 17.01
CA GLY A 118 -0.32 4.00 17.26
C GLY A 118 0.80 2.97 17.16
N TYR A 119 1.99 3.38 17.57
CA TYR A 119 3.23 2.61 17.37
C TYR A 119 3.63 1.75 18.57
N SER A 120 2.80 1.72 19.61
CA SER A 120 2.97 0.83 20.74
C SER A 120 1.63 0.61 21.42
N VAL A 121 1.52 -0.51 22.11
CA VAL A 121 0.35 -0.84 22.93
C VAL A 121 0.81 -1.29 24.31
N LYS A 122 0.14 -0.79 25.34
CA LYS A 122 0.38 -1.18 26.73
C LYS A 122 -0.54 -2.32 27.12
N GLY A 123 -0.05 -3.20 27.96
CA GLY A 123 -0.84 -4.28 28.55
C GLY A 123 -0.48 -4.53 29.99
N THR A 124 -1.29 -5.36 30.63
CA THR A 124 -1.09 -5.80 32.01
C THR A 124 -1.27 -7.31 32.15
N VAL A 125 -0.61 -7.89 33.15
CA VAL A 125 -0.91 -9.22 33.69
C VAL A 125 -1.10 -9.07 35.19
N VAL A 126 -2.21 -9.58 35.72
CA VAL A 126 -2.52 -9.59 37.14
C VAL A 126 -2.30 -11.00 37.65
N ASN A 127 -1.31 -11.16 38.53
CA ASN A 127 -1.07 -12.42 39.20
C ASN A 127 -2.01 -12.57 40.40
N VAL A 128 -2.90 -13.56 40.38
CA VAL A 128 -3.86 -13.82 41.49
C VAL A 128 -3.47 -15.04 42.32
N ARG A 129 -2.38 -15.72 41.98
CA ARG A 129 -1.82 -16.82 42.77
C ARG A 129 -0.30 -16.68 42.90
N PRO A 130 0.33 -17.16 43.97
CA PRO A 130 1.76 -16.96 44.20
C PRO A 130 2.62 -17.94 43.37
N TYR A 131 2.44 -17.94 42.05
CA TYR A 131 3.28 -18.64 41.07
C TYR A 131 3.47 -17.77 39.83
N GLU A 132 4.43 -18.13 38.97
CA GLU A 132 4.77 -17.36 37.76
C GLU A 132 3.57 -17.24 36.82
N CYS A 133 3.27 -16.03 36.36
CA CYS A 133 2.22 -15.79 35.39
C CYS A 133 2.82 -15.31 34.06
N PHE A 134 2.06 -15.37 32.98
CA PHE A 134 2.57 -14.97 31.66
C PHE A 134 1.49 -14.34 30.79
N ALA A 135 1.95 -13.56 29.81
CA ALA A 135 1.15 -13.09 28.69
C ALA A 135 1.79 -13.52 27.38
N ARG A 136 0.95 -14.07 26.49
CA ARG A 136 1.29 -14.41 25.11
C ARG A 136 0.23 -13.83 24.20
N CYS A 137 0.61 -13.12 23.15
CA CYS A 137 -0.38 -12.66 22.18
C CYS A 137 0.21 -12.49 20.80
N GLU A 138 -0.67 -12.62 19.81
CA GLU A 138 -0.41 -12.24 18.43
C GLU A 138 -1.16 -10.93 18.17
N LEU A 139 -0.40 -9.91 17.78
CA LEU A 139 -0.92 -8.60 17.46
C LEU A 139 -0.67 -8.27 16.00
N GLN A 140 -1.56 -7.48 15.41
CA GLN A 140 -1.46 -7.02 14.04
C GLN A 140 -1.60 -5.51 13.99
N TRP A 141 -0.56 -4.84 13.51
CA TRP A 141 -0.64 -3.44 13.10
C TRP A 141 -1.18 -3.40 11.69
N ARG A 142 -2.27 -2.66 11.48
CA ARG A 142 -2.84 -2.39 10.16
C ARG A 142 -2.67 -0.93 9.83
N TRP A 143 -2.30 -0.65 8.60
CA TRP A 143 -2.29 0.71 8.10
C TRP A 143 -2.79 0.71 6.68
N GLY A 144 -3.45 1.79 6.33
CA GLY A 144 -3.65 2.13 4.96
C GLY A 144 -2.30 2.51 4.35
N GLY A 145 -1.81 1.72 3.40
CA GLY A 145 -0.73 2.19 2.54
C GLY A 145 -1.18 3.41 1.73
N CYS A 146 -0.64 3.57 0.54
CA CYS A 146 -1.21 4.49 -0.43
C CYS A 146 -2.16 3.72 -1.36
N LYS A 147 -3.20 4.38 -1.84
CA LYS A 147 -4.09 3.91 -2.90
C LYS A 147 -4.05 4.87 -4.07
N ILE A 148 -4.27 4.31 -5.26
CA ILE A 148 -4.63 5.05 -6.46
C ILE A 148 -5.96 4.52 -6.99
N ILE A 149 -6.90 5.43 -7.22
CA ILE A 149 -8.21 5.14 -7.80
C ILE A 149 -8.31 5.93 -9.10
N ILE A 150 -8.62 5.24 -10.19
CA ILE A 150 -8.87 5.84 -11.50
C ILE A 150 -10.33 5.61 -11.85
N SER A 151 -11.05 6.68 -12.13
CA SER A 151 -12.49 6.65 -12.43
C SER A 151 -12.83 7.50 -13.65
N SER A 152 -14.01 7.30 -14.23
CA SER A 152 -14.54 8.15 -15.30
C SER A 152 -16.05 8.30 -15.08
N GLN A 153 -16.55 9.54 -15.11
CA GLN A 153 -17.97 9.86 -14.92
C GLN A 153 -18.58 9.20 -13.66
N GLY A 154 -17.82 9.18 -12.56
CA GLY A 154 -18.23 8.55 -11.30
C GLY A 154 -18.11 7.02 -11.25
N MET A 155 -17.73 6.36 -12.35
CA MET A 155 -17.51 4.91 -12.39
C MET A 155 -16.03 4.59 -12.13
N LYS A 156 -15.77 3.75 -11.11
CA LYS A 156 -14.42 3.25 -10.81
C LYS A 156 -13.96 2.32 -11.93
N LEU A 157 -12.84 2.65 -12.58
CA LEU A 157 -12.24 1.87 -13.65
C LEU A 157 -11.08 1.01 -13.14
N TYR A 158 -10.33 1.52 -12.17
CA TYR A 158 -9.16 0.86 -11.60
C TYR A 158 -8.94 1.30 -10.15
N GLU A 159 -8.42 0.38 -9.35
CA GLU A 159 -7.97 0.65 -7.98
C GLU A 159 -6.80 -0.26 -7.65
N GLU A 160 -5.77 0.31 -7.04
CA GLU A 160 -4.66 -0.45 -6.50
C GLU A 160 -4.10 0.20 -5.23
N THR A 161 -3.53 -0.63 -4.37
CA THR A 161 -2.96 -0.25 -3.07
C THR A 161 -1.53 -0.73 -2.97
N GLY A 162 -0.67 0.05 -2.31
CA GLY A 162 0.73 -0.31 -2.09
C GLY A 162 1.39 0.60 -1.06
N ASP A 163 2.70 0.48 -0.90
CA ASP A 163 3.45 1.29 0.06
C ASP A 163 3.57 2.75 -0.38
N CYS A 164 3.49 3.68 0.58
CA CYS A 164 3.65 5.11 0.31
C CYS A 164 5.12 5.51 0.04
N PRO A 165 5.37 6.56 -0.77
CA PRO A 165 4.40 7.41 -1.45
C PRO A 165 3.90 6.78 -2.77
N VAL A 166 2.71 7.19 -3.20
CA VAL A 166 2.23 6.93 -4.56
C VAL A 166 2.53 8.13 -5.45
N ASN A 167 3.27 7.91 -6.52
CA ASN A 167 3.51 8.93 -7.54
C ASN A 167 2.75 8.54 -8.80
N PHE A 168 2.14 9.51 -9.48
CA PHE A 168 1.47 9.26 -10.75
C PHE A 168 1.71 10.38 -11.76
N LYS A 169 1.60 10.03 -13.04
CA LYS A 169 1.58 10.95 -14.18
C LYS A 169 0.45 10.55 -15.11
N VAL A 170 -0.31 11.53 -15.58
CA VAL A 170 -1.37 11.34 -16.56
C VAL A 170 -0.92 11.90 -17.89
N SER A 171 -1.04 11.10 -18.94
CA SER A 171 -0.83 11.50 -20.33
C SER A 171 -2.14 11.31 -21.10
N CYS A 172 -2.49 12.28 -21.93
CA CYS A 172 -3.65 12.21 -22.82
C CYS A 172 -3.18 12.00 -24.25
N ASP A 173 -4.04 11.48 -25.12
CA ASP A 173 -3.81 11.54 -26.57
C ASP A 173 -3.83 13.01 -27.01
N ASP A 174 -2.65 13.60 -27.18
CA ASP A 174 -2.48 14.84 -27.90
C ASP A 174 -2.16 14.47 -29.35
N ASP A 175 -2.78 15.14 -30.32
CA ASP A 175 -2.32 15.08 -31.71
C ASP A 175 -0.94 15.74 -31.84
N CYS A 176 -0.20 15.41 -32.91
CA CYS A 176 1.17 15.90 -33.06
C CYS A 176 1.03 17.33 -33.52
N PRO A 177 1.78 18.29 -32.96
CA PRO A 177 1.84 19.60 -33.56
C PRO A 177 2.20 19.43 -35.05
N GLU A 178 1.62 20.29 -35.90
CA GLU A 178 1.89 20.25 -37.33
C GLU A 178 3.40 20.23 -37.63
N GLY A 179 3.82 19.42 -38.60
CA GLY A 179 5.24 19.18 -38.89
C GLY A 179 5.88 18.05 -38.08
N THR A 180 5.10 17.36 -37.23
CA THR A 180 5.56 16.19 -36.49
C THR A 180 4.61 15.00 -36.64
N MET A 181 5.11 13.77 -36.44
CA MET A 181 4.35 12.53 -36.54
C MET A 181 4.57 11.62 -35.32
N LYS A 182 3.54 10.83 -34.99
CA LYS A 182 3.54 9.93 -33.83
C LYS A 182 4.58 8.81 -34.01
N CYS A 183 5.41 8.57 -33.00
CA CYS A 183 6.39 7.48 -33.01
C CYS A 183 5.70 6.12 -32.85
N GLU A 184 6.03 5.15 -33.69
CA GLU A 184 5.55 3.76 -33.57
C GLU A 184 6.47 2.91 -32.68
N ILE A 185 6.88 3.43 -31.51
CA ILE A 185 7.73 2.69 -30.58
C ILE A 185 6.85 2.13 -29.46
N PRO A 186 6.68 0.79 -29.36
CA PRO A 186 5.80 0.16 -28.36
C PRO A 186 6.18 0.45 -26.91
N GLN A 187 7.45 0.81 -26.68
CA GLN A 187 8.02 1.08 -25.35
C GLN A 187 7.86 2.54 -24.92
N TYR A 188 7.35 3.43 -25.77
CA TYR A 188 7.25 4.85 -25.42
C TYR A 188 5.92 5.16 -24.73
N PRO A 189 5.93 5.82 -23.56
CA PRO A 189 4.90 5.53 -22.59
C PRO A 189 3.98 6.77 -22.53
N GLY A 190 3.46 7.13 -23.70
CA GLY A 190 2.73 8.37 -23.95
C GLY A 190 2.92 8.88 -25.37
N TYR A 191 2.97 10.20 -25.50
CA TYR A 191 3.05 10.90 -26.76
C TYR A 191 4.50 11.16 -27.21
N CYS A 192 4.90 10.61 -28.35
CA CYS A 192 6.20 10.86 -28.97
C CYS A 192 5.94 11.42 -30.37
N CYS A 193 6.42 12.64 -30.60
CA CYS A 193 6.38 13.30 -31.89
C CYS A 193 7.78 13.41 -32.46
N LEU A 194 7.99 12.85 -33.64
CA LEU A 194 9.20 13.07 -34.43
C LEU A 194 8.91 14.16 -35.46
N PRO A 195 9.84 15.09 -35.72
CA PRO A 195 9.76 15.95 -36.89
C PRO A 195 9.59 15.11 -38.16
N CYS A 196 8.70 15.52 -39.06
CA CYS A 196 8.50 14.81 -40.33
C CYS A 196 9.80 14.78 -41.17
N GLU A 197 10.67 15.78 -41.01
CA GLU A 197 11.96 15.91 -41.69
C GLU A 197 12.92 14.74 -41.37
N THR A 198 12.85 14.20 -40.15
CA THR A 198 13.74 13.12 -39.71
C THR A 198 13.39 11.78 -40.39
N LYS A 199 12.15 11.62 -40.88
CA LYS A 199 11.73 10.40 -41.61
C LYS A 199 12.34 10.34 -43.01
N SER A 200 12.39 11.47 -43.71
CA SER A 200 13.04 11.56 -45.03
C SER A 200 14.55 11.29 -44.93
N GLU A 201 15.20 11.79 -43.89
CA GLU A 201 16.63 11.58 -43.68
C GLU A 201 16.95 10.12 -43.33
N ILE A 202 16.17 9.49 -42.45
CA ILE A 202 16.33 8.06 -42.11
C ILE A 202 16.01 7.17 -43.31
N ALA A 203 14.98 7.47 -44.10
CA ALA A 203 14.68 6.73 -45.33
C ALA A 203 15.80 6.84 -46.36
N ALA A 204 16.36 8.05 -46.55
CA ALA A 204 17.50 8.28 -47.43
C ALA A 204 18.76 7.54 -46.95
N LEU A 205 19.07 7.61 -45.65
CA LEU A 205 20.19 6.87 -45.05
C LEU A 205 20.01 5.36 -45.14
N THR A 206 18.81 4.83 -44.92
CA THR A 206 18.51 3.39 -45.01
C THR A 206 18.63 2.89 -46.46
N ALA A 207 18.21 3.69 -47.44
CA ALA A 207 18.42 3.39 -48.85
C ALA A 207 19.91 3.39 -49.22
N LEU A 208 20.68 4.33 -48.67
CA LEU A 208 22.12 4.45 -48.89
C LEU A 208 22.88 3.25 -48.28
N VAL A 209 22.53 2.83 -47.06
CA VAL A 209 23.09 1.64 -46.40
C VAL A 209 22.73 0.35 -47.13
N ARG A 210 21.49 0.22 -47.66
CA ARG A 210 21.13 -0.94 -48.51
C ARG A 210 21.97 -1.00 -49.77
N ASN A 211 22.25 0.13 -50.39
CA ASN A 211 23.11 0.18 -51.59
C ASN A 211 24.58 -0.16 -51.27
N ILE A 212 25.06 0.15 -50.06
CA ILE A 212 26.41 -0.22 -49.63
C ILE A 212 26.52 -1.73 -49.34
N ASN A 213 25.48 -2.36 -48.78
CA ASN A 213 25.51 -3.79 -48.46
C ASN A 213 25.22 -4.72 -49.65
N HIS A 214 24.82 -4.17 -50.81
CA HIS A 214 24.58 -4.91 -52.05
C HIS A 214 25.61 -4.58 -53.15
N GLY A 215 26.71 -3.90 -52.80
CA GLY A 215 27.87 -3.66 -53.66
C GLY A 215 29.03 -4.59 -53.36
#